data_AF-A0A9D5A7L0-F1
#
_entry.id   AF-A0A9D5A7L0-F1
#
_cell.length_a   1.000
_cell.length_b   1.000
_cell.length_c   1.000
_cell.angle_alpha   90.00
_cell.angle_beta   90.00
_cell.angle_gamma   90.00
#
_symmetry.space_group_name_H-M   'P 1'
#
loop_
_entity.id
_entity.type
_entity.pdbx_description
1 polymer ?
#
loop_
_entity_poly.entity_id
_entity_poly.type
_entity_poly.pdbx_seq_one_letter_code
_entity_poly.pdbx_strand_id
1 'polypeptide(L)'
;MGCRSLTCCNFQFHSTTLLPTSPTPFSISFSHPQLSTYNHNGIPLRSATSTSKVRAKFEKFQVEPSQEAEASSSLETITTDTPLNSNDNEEDDSCLPPDLEGAVIQSSQAAASFVSSGGMRAIVELLIPQLQFLDDEGAQLELWELSRVFLDTLIKETQCQKVKAVFPDAGAAALLKYRWKDALFSFASLNDRKPVDSGDEIVVMIVPDYQMLEYVEKISSTLSDDPPRPLIMWNPRLYSADIGVGFNVRELRRNFLSKFTTVYHMRPMPFGAIFRCYPGLWKVFSDDKDRPNRYLLAKEYAGRPDTDDIEILFDNKEDAESEQGQSLLDKAAGVFSSINRFMKSI
;
A
#
# COMPACT_ATOMS: atom_id res chain seq x y z
N MET A 1 37.27 -36.46 72.96
CA MET A 1 38.27 -37.55 73.06
C MET A 1 38.94 -37.67 71.69
N GLY A 2 40.27 -37.75 71.59
CA GLY A 2 41.03 -37.80 70.32
C GLY A 2 41.07 -36.46 69.54
N CYS A 3 42.17 -35.92 69.00
CA CYS A 3 43.57 -36.38 68.84
C CYS A 3 43.76 -37.65 67.97
N ARG A 4 44.67 -37.77 66.97
CA ARG A 4 45.83 -36.99 66.46
C ARG A 4 46.03 -37.26 64.94
N SER A 5 46.93 -36.63 64.14
CA SER A 5 47.53 -35.27 64.08
C SER A 5 48.65 -35.21 63.00
N LEU A 6 48.71 -34.14 62.17
CA LEU A 6 49.85 -33.73 61.28
C LEU A 6 50.18 -34.69 60.10
N THR A 7 50.94 -34.34 59.03
CA THR A 7 52.13 -33.45 58.91
C THR A 7 52.29 -32.81 57.50
N CYS A 8 53.19 -31.82 57.40
CA CYS A 8 53.56 -30.99 56.24
C CYS A 8 54.33 -31.76 55.11
N CYS A 9 54.79 -31.16 53.99
CA CYS A 9 55.87 -30.15 53.92
C CYS A 9 55.79 -29.18 52.72
N ASN A 10 56.40 -27.99 52.90
CA ASN A 10 56.69 -27.00 51.85
C ASN A 10 57.90 -27.39 50.98
N PHE A 11 58.06 -26.72 49.83
CA PHE A 11 59.33 -26.02 49.52
C PHE A 11 59.06 -24.72 48.74
N GLN A 12 59.90 -23.70 48.96
CA GLN A 12 59.79 -22.34 48.40
C GLN A 12 60.86 -22.08 47.35
N PHE A 13 60.70 -21.02 46.52
CA PHE A 13 61.83 -20.17 46.08
C PHE A 13 61.38 -18.74 45.74
N HIS A 14 62.35 -17.81 45.69
CA HIS A 14 62.19 -16.34 45.81
C HIS A 14 63.34 -15.62 45.07
N SER A 15 63.21 -14.46 44.41
CA SER A 15 62.02 -13.67 44.00
C SER A 15 62.23 -13.11 42.55
N THR A 16 62.14 -11.84 42.09
CA THR A 16 61.96 -10.49 42.69
C THR A 16 61.52 -9.45 41.62
N THR A 17 61.24 -8.21 42.05
CA THR A 17 61.08 -6.91 41.33
C THR A 17 61.82 -6.75 39.98
N LEU A 18 61.30 -6.01 38.98
CA LEU A 18 61.09 -4.54 38.95
C LEU A 18 60.08 -4.07 37.86
N LEU A 19 59.58 -2.81 37.94
CA LEU A 19 58.88 -2.09 36.85
C LEU A 19 59.87 -1.29 35.96
N PRO A 20 59.46 -0.92 34.72
CA PRO A 20 59.25 0.51 34.44
C PRO A 20 58.02 0.84 33.54
N THR A 21 57.95 2.07 33.03
CA THR A 21 56.72 2.80 32.60
C THR A 21 56.56 3.06 31.09
N SER A 22 55.32 3.45 30.73
CA SER A 22 54.91 4.40 29.65
C SER A 22 54.67 3.88 28.21
N PRO A 23 53.84 4.58 27.38
CA PRO A 23 53.21 4.01 26.18
C PRO A 23 53.74 4.56 24.83
N THR A 24 53.31 3.96 23.72
CA THR A 24 53.55 4.43 22.35
C THR A 24 52.25 4.54 21.52
N PRO A 25 52.12 5.56 20.63
CA PRO A 25 50.99 5.70 19.71
C PRO A 25 51.32 5.23 18.28
N PHE A 26 50.30 4.94 17.47
CA PHE A 26 50.42 4.90 16.01
C PHE A 26 49.19 5.51 15.31
N SER A 27 49.44 6.30 14.29
CA SER A 27 48.44 7.01 13.48
C SER A 27 48.05 6.22 12.23
N ILE A 28 46.85 6.48 11.69
CA ILE A 28 46.50 6.15 10.30
C ILE A 28 45.81 7.36 9.66
N SER A 29 45.99 7.54 8.35
CA SER A 29 45.83 8.83 7.67
C SER A 29 44.40 9.18 7.23
N PHE A 30 44.06 10.47 7.28
CA PHE A 30 42.97 11.04 6.51
C PHE A 30 43.44 11.44 5.10
N SER A 31 42.63 11.15 4.08
CA SER A 31 42.87 11.55 2.69
C SER A 31 41.75 12.46 2.20
N HIS A 32 42.08 13.72 1.86
CA HIS A 32 41.16 14.65 1.16
C HIS A 32 41.52 14.69 -0.34
N PRO A 33 40.53 14.65 -1.25
CA PRO A 33 40.65 15.22 -2.58
C PRO A 33 40.34 16.74 -2.52
N GLN A 34 41.14 17.56 -3.17
CA GLN A 34 40.84 19.00 -3.33
C GLN A 34 40.09 19.30 -4.64
N LEU A 35 39.45 20.47 -4.70
CA LEU A 35 38.91 21.06 -5.92
C LEU A 35 40.00 21.20 -7.00
N SER A 36 39.57 21.09 -8.27
CA SER A 36 40.23 21.74 -9.38
C SER A 36 39.17 22.39 -10.27
N THR A 37 39.38 23.65 -10.62
CA THR A 37 38.49 24.47 -11.45
C THR A 37 39.18 24.84 -12.75
N TYR A 38 38.55 24.67 -13.91
CA TYR A 38 38.76 25.54 -15.08
C TYR A 38 37.59 25.44 -16.09
N ASN A 39 37.62 26.26 -17.14
CA ASN A 39 36.42 26.87 -17.72
C ASN A 39 35.94 26.32 -19.08
N HIS A 40 34.63 26.51 -19.29
CA HIS A 40 33.89 26.78 -20.53
C HIS A 40 34.23 26.02 -21.84
N ASN A 41 33.20 25.36 -22.38
CA ASN A 41 32.51 25.86 -23.59
C ASN A 41 31.07 25.35 -23.64
N GLY A 42 30.16 26.08 -24.31
CA GLY A 42 28.71 25.81 -24.28
C GLY A 42 28.10 25.54 -25.65
N ILE A 43 27.21 24.55 -25.73
CA ILE A 43 26.28 24.30 -26.84
C ILE A 43 24.91 23.94 -26.23
N PRO A 44 23.79 24.52 -26.68
CA PRO A 44 22.48 24.29 -26.06
C PRO A 44 21.82 23.00 -26.57
N LEU A 45 21.67 21.99 -25.70
CA LEU A 45 20.82 20.84 -25.98
C LEU A 45 19.36 21.19 -25.64
N ARG A 46 18.48 21.21 -26.66
CA ARG A 46 17.03 21.23 -26.46
C ARG A 46 16.58 19.90 -25.87
N SER A 47 16.36 19.83 -24.56
CA SER A 47 15.56 18.76 -23.97
C SER A 47 14.09 19.05 -24.23
N ALA A 48 13.48 18.32 -25.16
CA ALA A 48 12.05 18.38 -25.43
C ALA A 48 11.30 17.42 -24.50
N THR A 49 11.22 17.75 -23.22
CA THR A 49 10.49 16.97 -22.20
C THR A 49 8.97 17.07 -22.36
N SER A 50 8.46 16.38 -23.39
CA SER A 50 7.04 16.08 -23.57
C SER A 50 6.54 15.15 -22.46
N THR A 51 6.38 15.71 -21.25
CA THR A 51 5.85 14.97 -20.10
C THR A 51 4.32 14.98 -20.16
N SER A 52 3.76 13.94 -20.78
CA SER A 52 2.35 13.56 -20.66
C SER A 52 2.06 13.09 -19.22
N LYS A 53 2.03 14.05 -18.28
CA LYS A 53 1.75 13.78 -16.87
C LYS A 53 0.31 13.28 -16.73
N VAL A 54 0.14 11.98 -16.55
CA VAL A 54 -1.13 11.37 -16.11
C VAL A 54 -1.37 11.77 -14.65
N ARG A 55 -1.88 13.00 -14.49
CA ARG A 55 -2.30 13.55 -13.20
C ARG A 55 -3.62 12.88 -12.84
N ALA A 56 -3.64 12.05 -11.79
CA ALA A 56 -4.89 11.43 -11.35
C ALA A 56 -5.90 12.50 -10.93
N LYS A 57 -7.17 12.31 -11.28
CA LYS A 57 -8.24 13.34 -11.34
C LYS A 57 -8.79 13.81 -9.97
N PHE A 58 -7.94 13.91 -8.96
CA PHE A 58 -8.29 14.28 -7.58
C PHE A 58 -8.27 15.80 -7.30
N GLU A 59 -8.25 16.67 -8.32
CA GLU A 59 -7.95 18.10 -8.13
C GLU A 59 -9.18 18.98 -7.85
N LYS A 60 -10.41 18.45 -7.78
CA LYS A 60 -11.59 19.32 -7.57
C LYS A 60 -12.81 18.71 -6.87
N PHE A 61 -12.76 18.71 -5.53
CA PHE A 61 -13.95 18.68 -4.66
C PHE A 61 -14.12 19.96 -3.80
N GLN A 62 -13.50 21.08 -4.22
CA GLN A 62 -13.78 22.39 -3.63
C GLN A 62 -15.14 22.90 -4.14
N VAL A 63 -16.15 22.81 -3.27
CA VAL A 63 -17.43 23.52 -3.42
C VAL A 63 -17.20 24.99 -3.08
N GLU A 64 -17.31 25.87 -4.07
CA GLU A 64 -17.35 27.32 -3.86
C GLU A 64 -18.59 27.67 -3.01
N PRO A 65 -18.47 28.52 -1.97
CA PRO A 65 -19.59 28.89 -1.13
C PRO A 65 -20.59 29.79 -1.86
N SER A 66 -21.86 29.73 -1.43
CA SER A 66 -23.00 30.41 -2.03
C SER A 66 -22.81 31.94 -2.15
N GLN A 67 -23.25 32.52 -3.26
CA GLN A 67 -23.56 33.96 -3.32
C GLN A 67 -24.99 34.20 -2.85
N GLU A 68 -25.15 35.15 -1.93
CA GLU A 68 -26.44 35.58 -1.39
C GLU A 68 -27.18 36.52 -2.35
N ALA A 69 -28.50 36.40 -2.43
CA ALA A 69 -29.41 37.43 -2.94
C ALA A 69 -30.76 37.30 -2.22
N GLU A 70 -31.26 38.40 -1.65
CA GLU A 70 -32.45 38.35 -0.77
C GLU A 70 -33.79 38.33 -1.51
N ALA A 71 -34.73 37.59 -0.91
CA ALA A 71 -36.15 37.86 -0.76
C ALA A 71 -36.94 38.61 -1.87
N SER A 72 -37.94 37.92 -2.43
CA SER A 72 -39.29 38.51 -2.58
C SER A 72 -40.38 37.45 -2.44
N SER A 73 -41.59 37.86 -2.07
CA SER A 73 -42.69 36.98 -1.69
C SER A 73 -43.76 36.87 -2.76
N SER A 74 -44.21 35.65 -3.06
CA SER A 74 -45.60 35.36 -3.43
C SER A 74 -45.92 33.87 -3.27
N LEU A 75 -47.09 33.57 -2.69
CA LEU A 75 -47.61 32.22 -2.51
C LEU A 75 -48.71 31.95 -3.54
N GLU A 76 -48.49 31.04 -4.49
CA GLU A 76 -49.58 30.42 -5.26
C GLU A 76 -49.38 28.92 -5.43
N THR A 77 -50.48 28.18 -5.46
CA THR A 77 -50.51 26.71 -5.51
C THR A 77 -50.94 26.25 -6.89
N ILE A 78 -50.08 25.52 -7.60
CA ILE A 78 -50.46 24.73 -8.77
C ILE A 78 -50.06 23.28 -8.51
N THR A 79 -51.05 22.43 -8.26
CA THR A 79 -50.90 20.98 -8.19
C THR A 79 -50.88 20.39 -9.58
N THR A 80 -49.72 19.87 -10.01
CA THR A 80 -49.62 18.94 -11.14
C THR A 80 -49.02 17.64 -10.63
N ASP A 81 -49.88 16.64 -10.41
CA ASP A 81 -49.49 15.33 -9.93
C ASP A 81 -48.56 14.62 -10.93
N THR A 82 -47.26 14.69 -10.66
CA THR A 82 -46.26 13.76 -11.21
C THR A 82 -45.72 12.98 -10.03
N PRO A 83 -45.75 11.63 -10.04
CA PRO A 83 -45.16 10.86 -8.97
C PRO A 83 -43.64 11.11 -8.95
N LEU A 84 -43.19 11.85 -7.94
CA LEU A 84 -41.79 11.95 -7.58
C LEU A 84 -41.34 10.58 -7.08
N ASN A 85 -40.92 9.73 -8.02
CA ASN A 85 -39.97 8.68 -7.72
C ASN A 85 -38.71 9.37 -7.21
N SER A 86 -38.58 9.47 -5.89
CA SER A 86 -37.30 9.64 -5.22
C SER A 86 -36.49 8.36 -5.42
N ASN A 87 -36.04 8.16 -6.65
CA ASN A 87 -34.79 7.43 -6.87
C ASN A 87 -33.73 8.30 -6.22
N ASP A 88 -33.34 7.93 -4.99
CA ASP A 88 -32.07 8.37 -4.43
C ASP A 88 -30.98 7.79 -5.35
N ASN A 89 -30.61 8.58 -6.36
CA ASN A 89 -29.56 8.26 -7.31
C ASN A 89 -28.21 8.39 -6.58
N GLU A 90 -27.93 7.45 -5.68
CA GLU A 90 -26.58 7.23 -5.16
C GLU A 90 -25.66 7.06 -6.38
N GLU A 91 -24.73 8.01 -6.55
CA GLU A 91 -23.90 8.02 -7.75
C GLU A 91 -22.99 6.79 -7.74
N ASP A 92 -22.88 6.06 -8.86
CA ASP A 92 -22.14 4.79 -8.99
C ASP A 92 -20.73 4.82 -8.36
N ASP A 93 -20.07 5.98 -8.46
CA ASP A 93 -18.71 6.27 -8.03
C ASP A 93 -18.61 6.90 -6.63
N SER A 94 -19.73 7.09 -5.92
CA SER A 94 -19.80 7.62 -4.54
C SER A 94 -19.01 6.80 -3.51
N CYS A 95 -18.67 5.55 -3.81
CA CYS A 95 -17.81 4.73 -2.96
C CYS A 95 -16.30 4.99 -3.16
N LEU A 96 -15.90 5.80 -4.14
CA LEU A 96 -14.50 6.21 -4.34
C LEU A 96 -14.10 7.31 -3.34
N PRO A 97 -12.83 7.35 -2.91
CA PRO A 97 -12.34 8.41 -2.04
C PRO A 97 -12.21 9.75 -2.79
N PRO A 98 -12.50 10.91 -2.15
CA PRO A 98 -12.43 12.21 -2.80
C PRO A 98 -11.01 12.68 -3.09
N ASP A 99 -10.04 12.27 -2.27
CA ASP A 99 -8.62 12.65 -2.34
C ASP A 99 -7.72 11.56 -1.74
N LEU A 100 -6.42 11.85 -1.61
CA LEU A 100 -5.41 10.92 -1.09
C LEU A 100 -5.58 10.64 0.43
N GLU A 101 -5.99 11.62 1.22
CA GLU A 101 -6.18 11.43 2.67
C GLU A 101 -7.44 10.60 2.94
N GLY A 102 -8.53 10.91 2.23
CA GLY A 102 -9.75 10.10 2.20
C GLY A 102 -9.48 8.66 1.74
N ALA A 103 -8.61 8.45 0.75
CA ALA A 103 -8.19 7.11 0.32
C ALA A 103 -7.43 6.36 1.43
N VAL A 104 -6.60 7.06 2.20
CA VAL A 104 -5.88 6.48 3.35
C VAL A 104 -6.84 6.13 4.49
N ILE A 105 -7.76 7.04 4.85
CA ILE A 105 -8.78 6.82 5.89
C ILE A 105 -9.69 5.64 5.51
N GLN A 106 -10.22 5.63 4.29
CA GLN A 106 -11.08 4.54 3.77
C GLN A 106 -10.32 3.20 3.74
N SER A 107 -9.04 3.20 3.36
CA SER A 107 -8.21 1.99 3.41
C SER A 107 -7.99 1.45 4.83
N SER A 108 -7.93 2.34 5.82
CA SER A 108 -7.81 1.98 7.23
C SER A 108 -9.12 1.41 7.78
N GLN A 109 -10.26 2.00 7.44
CA GLN A 109 -11.59 1.48 7.77
C GLN A 109 -11.85 0.10 7.15
N ALA A 110 -11.41 -0.12 5.90
CA ALA A 110 -11.46 -1.44 5.25
C ALA A 110 -10.59 -2.49 5.97
N ALA A 111 -9.38 -2.10 6.40
CA ALA A 111 -8.48 -2.98 7.16
C ALA A 111 -9.01 -3.27 8.57
N ALA A 112 -9.55 -2.27 9.27
CA ALA A 112 -10.19 -2.42 10.58
C ALA A 112 -11.39 -3.37 10.52
N SER A 113 -12.26 -3.20 9.51
CA SER A 113 -13.42 -4.06 9.28
C SER A 113 -13.02 -5.51 9.00
N PHE A 114 -11.97 -5.72 8.19
CA PHE A 114 -11.42 -7.05 7.93
C PHE A 114 -10.85 -7.70 9.20
N VAL A 115 -10.05 -6.98 9.99
CA VAL A 115 -9.49 -7.50 11.25
C VAL A 115 -10.59 -7.83 12.26
N SER A 116 -11.59 -6.96 12.41
CA SER A 116 -12.74 -7.16 13.31
C SER A 116 -13.64 -8.32 12.88
N SER A 117 -13.62 -8.70 11.58
CA SER A 117 -14.27 -9.93 11.08
C SER A 117 -13.46 -11.23 11.32
N GLY A 118 -12.30 -11.14 12.01
CA GLY A 118 -11.37 -12.26 12.21
C GLY A 118 -10.30 -12.41 11.11
N GLY A 119 -10.15 -11.42 10.23
CA GLY A 119 -9.17 -11.44 9.15
C GLY A 119 -7.72 -11.23 9.63
N MET A 120 -6.87 -12.23 9.43
CA MET A 120 -5.51 -12.23 10.00
C MET A 120 -4.41 -11.64 9.09
N ARG A 121 -4.60 -11.60 7.77
CA ARG A 121 -3.55 -11.23 6.80
C ARG A 121 -4.10 -10.27 5.76
N ALA A 122 -3.76 -8.99 5.88
CA ALA A 122 -4.29 -7.92 5.04
C ALA A 122 -3.19 -7.20 4.25
N ILE A 123 -3.53 -6.79 3.02
CA ILE A 123 -2.73 -5.88 2.19
C ILE A 123 -3.59 -4.68 1.80
N VAL A 124 -3.04 -3.48 1.95
CA VAL A 124 -3.61 -2.22 1.42
C VAL A 124 -2.74 -1.76 0.25
N GLU A 125 -3.30 -1.63 -0.94
CA GLU A 125 -2.62 -1.15 -2.14
C GLU A 125 -3.13 0.25 -2.53
N LEU A 126 -2.27 1.27 -2.45
CA LEU A 126 -2.57 2.64 -2.85
C LEU A 126 -1.72 3.01 -4.07
N LEU A 127 -2.12 2.50 -5.24
CA LEU A 127 -1.42 2.71 -6.51
C LEU A 127 -1.84 4.04 -7.17
N ILE A 128 -1.86 5.09 -6.36
CA ILE A 128 -2.18 6.47 -6.75
C ILE A 128 -0.86 7.15 -7.14
N PRO A 129 -0.75 7.82 -8.32
CA PRO A 129 0.50 8.43 -8.78
C PRO A 129 1.14 9.39 -7.76
N GLN A 130 0.33 10.19 -7.06
CA GLN A 130 0.79 11.08 -5.99
C GLN A 130 1.65 10.34 -4.95
N LEU A 131 1.20 9.18 -4.48
CA LEU A 131 1.89 8.38 -3.46
C LEU A 131 3.17 7.69 -3.98
N GLN A 132 3.37 7.62 -5.31
CA GLN A 132 4.60 7.13 -5.96
C GLN A 132 5.67 8.23 -6.08
N PHE A 133 5.29 9.49 -5.94
CA PHE A 133 6.25 10.61 -5.84
C PHE A 133 6.65 10.92 -4.39
N LEU A 134 5.93 10.37 -3.39
CA LEU A 134 6.28 10.57 -1.98
C LEU A 134 7.45 9.70 -1.50
N ASP A 135 7.96 8.80 -2.36
CA ASP A 135 9.18 8.02 -2.08
C ASP A 135 10.47 8.83 -2.33
N ASP A 136 10.41 9.87 -3.17
CA ASP A 136 11.55 10.69 -3.59
C ASP A 136 12.19 11.47 -2.43
N GLU A 137 13.49 11.76 -2.55
CA GLU A 137 14.26 12.50 -1.54
C GLU A 137 13.66 13.89 -1.27
N GLY A 138 13.00 14.02 -0.13
CA GLY A 138 12.34 15.25 0.35
C GLY A 138 10.83 15.12 0.58
N ALA A 139 10.16 14.18 -0.10
CA ALA A 139 8.71 14.00 -0.01
C ALA A 139 8.27 12.98 1.05
N GLN A 140 9.19 12.12 1.50
CA GLN A 140 8.96 11.03 2.47
C GLN A 140 8.29 11.44 3.79
N LEU A 141 8.38 12.71 4.21
CA LEU A 141 7.68 13.16 5.42
C LEU A 141 6.14 13.11 5.26
N GLU A 142 5.63 13.42 4.07
CA GLU A 142 4.20 13.34 3.76
C GLU A 142 3.72 11.89 3.75
N LEU A 143 4.52 10.97 3.20
CA LEU A 143 4.29 9.52 3.29
C LEU A 143 4.17 9.04 4.75
N TRP A 144 5.00 9.56 5.64
CA TRP A 144 4.95 9.23 7.06
C TRP A 144 3.71 9.80 7.76
N GLU A 145 3.36 11.07 7.56
CA GLU A 145 2.13 11.62 8.16
C GLU A 145 0.86 10.90 7.62
N LEU A 146 0.82 10.52 6.33
CA LEU A 146 -0.24 9.65 5.80
C LEU A 146 -0.24 8.26 6.47
N SER A 147 0.93 7.67 6.71
CA SER A 147 1.02 6.40 7.46
C SER A 147 0.51 6.56 8.91
N ARG A 148 0.65 7.73 9.52
CA ARG A 148 0.07 8.06 10.83
C ARG A 148 -1.45 8.17 10.75
N VAL A 149 -2.01 8.87 9.75
CA VAL A 149 -3.47 8.94 9.52
C VAL A 149 -4.07 7.53 9.38
N PHE A 150 -3.38 6.63 8.68
CA PHE A 150 -3.77 5.21 8.60
C PHE A 150 -3.81 4.54 9.98
N LEU A 151 -2.75 4.69 10.79
CA LEU A 151 -2.60 4.05 12.10
C LEU A 151 -3.57 4.60 13.15
N ASP A 152 -3.70 5.92 13.26
CA ASP A 152 -4.59 6.56 14.23
C ASP A 152 -6.07 6.27 13.89
N THR A 153 -6.42 6.17 12.61
CA THR A 153 -7.74 5.66 12.16
C THR A 153 -7.93 4.19 12.53
N LEU A 154 -6.92 3.33 12.30
CA LEU A 154 -7.01 1.89 12.58
C LEU A 154 -7.28 1.63 14.07
N ILE A 155 -6.59 2.36 14.94
CA ILE A 155 -6.76 2.30 16.41
C ILE A 155 -8.18 2.74 16.81
N LYS A 156 -8.67 3.84 16.23
CA LYS A 156 -10.04 4.35 16.48
C LYS A 156 -11.12 3.33 16.10
N GLU A 157 -11.02 2.74 14.92
CA GLU A 157 -12.05 1.84 14.37
C GLU A 157 -11.99 0.42 14.98
N THR A 158 -10.79 -0.09 15.31
CA THR A 158 -10.63 -1.43 15.96
C THR A 158 -10.73 -1.40 17.48
N GLN A 159 -10.50 -0.26 18.12
CA GLN A 159 -10.36 -0.08 19.58
C GLN A 159 -9.20 -0.87 20.22
N CYS A 160 -8.33 -1.51 19.44
CA CYS A 160 -7.14 -2.21 19.91
C CYS A 160 -6.10 -1.23 20.50
N GLN A 161 -5.54 -1.57 21.66
CA GLN A 161 -4.63 -0.67 22.40
C GLN A 161 -3.15 -0.90 22.10
N LYS A 162 -2.79 -2.08 21.59
CA LYS A 162 -1.39 -2.49 21.35
C LYS A 162 -1.12 -2.70 19.86
N VAL A 163 -1.31 -1.63 19.09
CA VAL A 163 -0.88 -1.60 17.68
C VAL A 163 0.64 -1.40 17.62
N LYS A 164 1.32 -2.20 16.78
CA LYS A 164 2.74 -2.07 16.45
C LYS A 164 2.89 -1.55 15.02
N ALA A 165 3.49 -0.39 14.86
CA ALA A 165 3.93 0.14 13.57
C ALA A 165 5.38 -0.27 13.33
N VAL A 166 5.62 -1.04 12.27
CA VAL A 166 6.93 -1.54 11.86
C VAL A 166 7.36 -0.81 10.59
N PHE A 167 8.32 0.10 10.73
CA PHE A 167 8.83 0.96 9.66
C PHE A 167 9.98 0.26 8.88
N PRO A 168 10.34 0.75 7.68
CA PRO A 168 11.35 0.09 6.84
C PRO A 168 12.70 -0.09 7.56
N ASP A 169 13.17 0.93 8.26
CA ASP A 169 14.47 0.94 8.93
C ASP A 169 14.45 1.63 10.31
N ALA A 170 15.50 1.41 11.09
CA ALA A 170 15.64 1.94 12.45
C ALA A 170 15.79 3.48 12.51
N GLY A 171 16.28 4.12 11.44
CA GLY A 171 16.36 5.57 11.29
C GLY A 171 14.97 6.20 11.13
N ALA A 172 14.14 5.68 10.22
CA ALA A 172 12.74 6.07 10.11
C ALA A 172 11.99 5.85 11.43
N ALA A 173 12.09 4.66 12.02
CA ALA A 173 11.44 4.33 13.29
C ALA A 173 11.85 5.29 14.43
N ALA A 174 13.15 5.63 14.54
CA ALA A 174 13.65 6.54 15.57
C ALA A 174 13.23 8.01 15.33
N LEU A 175 13.25 8.47 14.07
CA LEU A 175 12.84 9.82 13.69
C LEU A 175 11.35 10.06 14.01
N LEU A 176 10.50 9.11 13.65
CA LEU A 176 9.05 9.23 13.85
C LEU A 176 8.67 9.08 15.32
N LYS A 177 9.33 8.18 16.06
CA LYS A 177 9.21 8.07 17.52
C LYS A 177 9.65 9.33 18.28
N TYR A 178 10.60 10.09 17.73
CA TYR A 178 11.00 11.39 18.30
C TYR A 178 9.98 12.50 17.99
N ARG A 179 9.34 12.47 16.80
CA ARG A 179 8.33 13.44 16.38
C ARG A 179 6.98 13.23 17.07
N TRP A 180 6.37 12.07 16.87
CA TRP A 180 5.00 11.75 17.31
C TRP A 180 5.01 11.18 18.74
N LYS A 181 5.32 12.04 19.72
CA LYS A 181 5.36 11.70 21.16
C LYS A 181 3.98 11.38 21.75
N ASP A 182 2.94 11.68 20.97
CA ASP A 182 1.51 11.54 21.22
C ASP A 182 0.89 10.31 20.51
N ALA A 183 1.69 9.55 19.74
CA ALA A 183 1.22 8.38 19.00
C ALA A 183 0.63 7.30 19.92
N LEU A 184 -0.50 6.74 19.51
CA LEU A 184 -1.22 5.69 20.25
C LEU A 184 -0.71 4.26 19.93
N PHE A 185 0.30 4.14 19.06
CA PHE A 185 0.95 2.89 18.67
C PHE A 185 2.41 2.82 19.13
N SER A 186 2.95 1.60 19.17
CA SER A 186 4.37 1.37 19.46
C SER A 186 5.20 1.21 18.18
N PHE A 187 6.43 1.75 18.18
CA PHE A 187 7.34 1.81 17.03
C PHE A 187 8.36 0.68 17.06
N ALA A 188 8.62 0.07 15.90
CA ALA A 188 9.75 -0.82 15.61
C ALA A 188 10.23 -0.64 14.15
N SER A 189 11.34 -1.27 13.76
CA SER A 189 11.77 -1.39 12.36
C SER A 189 11.80 -2.84 11.87
N LEU A 190 11.73 -3.06 10.56
CA LEU A 190 11.86 -4.42 9.99
C LEU A 190 13.20 -5.09 10.35
N ASN A 191 14.27 -4.31 10.51
CA ASN A 191 15.61 -4.79 10.85
C ASN A 191 15.91 -4.86 12.36
N ASP A 192 14.94 -4.59 13.25
CA ASP A 192 15.09 -4.83 14.68
C ASP A 192 15.35 -6.30 14.99
N ARG A 193 16.13 -6.58 16.04
CA ARG A 193 16.39 -7.96 16.51
C ARG A 193 15.10 -8.68 16.94
N LYS A 194 14.11 -7.92 17.42
CA LYS A 194 12.78 -8.40 17.84
C LYS A 194 11.75 -7.29 17.57
N PRO A 195 11.21 -7.19 16.34
CA PRO A 195 10.33 -6.10 15.92
C PRO A 195 8.89 -6.23 16.46
N VAL A 196 8.51 -7.43 16.92
CA VAL A 196 7.19 -7.75 17.45
C VAL A 196 7.30 -8.45 18.81
N ASP A 197 6.43 -8.07 19.73
CA ASP A 197 6.28 -8.63 21.07
C ASP A 197 5.07 -9.55 21.13
N SER A 198 5.04 -10.50 22.07
CA SER A 198 3.88 -11.38 22.28
C SER A 198 2.64 -10.65 22.84
N GLY A 199 2.79 -9.39 23.25
CA GLY A 199 1.70 -8.54 23.72
C GLY A 199 1.03 -7.69 22.63
N ASP A 200 1.59 -7.60 21.42
CA ASP A 200 1.02 -6.79 20.34
C ASP A 200 -0.29 -7.42 19.82
N GLU A 201 -1.34 -6.61 19.66
CA GLU A 201 -2.67 -7.03 19.19
C GLU A 201 -2.74 -7.03 17.66
N ILE A 202 -2.27 -5.96 17.02
CA ILE A 202 -2.24 -5.79 15.57
C ILE A 202 -0.86 -5.28 15.17
N VAL A 203 -0.27 -5.86 14.13
CA VAL A 203 0.99 -5.38 13.55
C VAL A 203 0.73 -4.79 12.18
N VAL A 204 1.29 -3.61 11.92
CA VAL A 204 1.22 -2.91 10.63
C VAL A 204 2.63 -2.69 10.12
N MET A 205 2.95 -3.27 8.96
CA MET A 205 4.19 -2.95 8.22
C MET A 205 3.94 -1.76 7.31
N ILE A 206 4.74 -0.71 7.47
CA ILE A 206 4.62 0.55 6.73
C ILE A 206 5.58 0.51 5.54
N VAL A 207 5.03 0.44 4.32
CA VAL A 207 5.74 0.43 3.02
C VAL A 207 6.93 -0.55 2.98
N PRO A 208 6.74 -1.85 3.28
CA PRO A 208 7.83 -2.82 3.22
C PRO A 208 8.27 -3.08 1.76
N ASP A 209 9.57 -2.95 1.49
CA ASP A 209 10.18 -3.08 0.17
C ASP A 209 10.76 -4.48 -0.12
N TYR A 210 10.98 -4.81 -1.41
CA TYR A 210 11.58 -6.07 -1.84
C TYR A 210 12.96 -6.35 -1.20
N GLN A 211 13.76 -5.32 -0.89
CA GLN A 211 15.05 -5.49 -0.20
C GLN A 211 14.90 -6.04 1.23
N MET A 212 13.71 -5.92 1.81
CA MET A 212 13.42 -6.28 3.20
C MET A 212 12.56 -7.56 3.31
N LEU A 213 12.35 -8.27 2.19
CA LEU A 213 11.45 -9.42 2.09
C LEU A 213 11.72 -10.52 3.15
N GLU A 214 12.98 -10.85 3.44
CA GLU A 214 13.32 -11.86 4.46
C GLU A 214 12.78 -11.48 5.85
N TYR A 215 12.87 -10.20 6.23
CA TYR A 215 12.32 -9.69 7.48
C TYR A 215 10.79 -9.75 7.48
N VAL A 216 10.16 -9.41 6.36
CA VAL A 216 8.70 -9.44 6.17
C VAL A 216 8.14 -10.86 6.30
N GLU A 217 8.75 -11.85 5.63
CA GLU A 217 8.37 -13.26 5.74
C GLU A 217 8.59 -13.82 7.15
N LYS A 218 9.71 -13.46 7.79
CA LYS A 218 10.04 -13.86 9.16
C LYS A 218 9.04 -13.30 10.18
N ILE A 219 8.70 -12.01 10.12
CA ILE A 219 7.72 -11.39 11.02
C ILE A 219 6.33 -11.98 10.77
N SER A 220 5.92 -12.14 9.51
CA SER A 220 4.66 -12.81 9.17
C SER A 220 4.60 -14.26 9.67
N SER A 221 5.74 -14.93 9.83
CA SER A 221 5.81 -16.27 10.43
C SER A 221 5.60 -16.20 11.94
N THR A 222 6.29 -15.31 12.67
CA THR A 222 6.12 -15.07 14.13
C THR A 222 4.74 -14.51 14.53
N LEU A 223 3.97 -13.98 13.57
CA LEU A 223 2.57 -13.59 13.76
C LEU A 223 1.57 -14.70 13.40
N SER A 224 2.07 -15.85 12.92
CA SER A 224 1.29 -17.07 12.62
C SER A 224 1.42 -18.14 13.71
N ASP A 225 2.22 -17.89 14.75
CA ASP A 225 2.27 -18.68 15.98
C ASP A 225 0.92 -18.63 16.73
N ASP A 226 0.65 -19.57 17.64
CA ASP A 226 -0.61 -19.67 18.39
C ASP A 226 -0.61 -18.78 19.66
N PRO A 227 -1.60 -17.89 19.88
CA PRO A 227 -2.71 -17.54 18.98
C PRO A 227 -2.27 -16.61 17.83
N PRO A 228 -2.81 -16.81 16.60
CA PRO A 228 -2.44 -16.01 15.44
C PRO A 228 -2.88 -14.55 15.61
N ARG A 229 -2.06 -13.63 15.10
CA ARG A 229 -2.27 -12.18 15.29
C ARG A 229 -2.37 -11.44 13.97
N PRO A 230 -3.30 -10.48 13.82
CA PRO A 230 -3.43 -9.65 12.63
C PRO A 230 -2.11 -9.00 12.16
N LEU A 231 -1.82 -9.18 10.88
CA LEU A 231 -0.76 -8.47 10.15
C LEU A 231 -1.37 -7.74 8.96
N ILE A 232 -1.18 -6.43 8.94
CA ILE A 232 -1.52 -5.55 7.81
C ILE A 232 -0.21 -5.10 7.15
N MET A 233 -0.10 -5.20 5.83
CA MET A 233 0.95 -4.53 5.06
C MET A 233 0.35 -3.33 4.34
N TRP A 234 0.80 -2.12 4.69
CA TRP A 234 0.34 -0.88 4.10
C TRP A 234 1.27 -0.45 2.96
N ASN A 235 0.71 -0.38 1.74
CA ASN A 235 1.38 -0.09 0.47
C ASN A 235 2.69 -0.87 0.21
N PRO A 236 2.71 -2.22 0.32
CA PRO A 236 3.92 -3.03 0.17
C PRO A 236 4.50 -3.02 -1.25
N ARG A 237 5.82 -2.96 -1.37
CA ARG A 237 6.59 -2.92 -2.64
C ARG A 237 7.51 -4.13 -2.79
N LEU A 238 7.01 -5.31 -2.43
CA LEU A 238 7.78 -6.56 -2.30
C LEU A 238 8.30 -7.15 -3.64
N TYR A 239 8.13 -6.45 -4.77
CA TYR A 239 8.78 -6.76 -6.04
C TYR A 239 9.15 -5.48 -6.80
N SER A 240 10.39 -5.40 -7.32
CA SER A 240 10.82 -4.35 -8.25
C SER A 240 10.45 -4.71 -9.69
N ALA A 241 10.20 -3.69 -10.52
CA ALA A 241 10.04 -3.86 -11.97
C ALA A 241 11.34 -4.30 -12.65
N ASP A 242 12.49 -3.79 -12.20
CA ASP A 242 13.81 -4.00 -12.81
C ASP A 242 14.37 -5.41 -12.56
N ILE A 243 13.94 -6.05 -11.47
CA ILE A 243 14.30 -7.43 -11.12
C ILE A 243 13.50 -8.45 -11.96
N GLY A 244 12.47 -7.98 -12.68
CA GLY A 244 11.77 -8.72 -13.73
C GLY A 244 10.78 -9.79 -13.25
N VAL A 245 10.01 -10.34 -14.19
CA VAL A 245 8.92 -11.31 -13.93
C VAL A 245 9.45 -12.76 -13.74
N GLY A 246 10.58 -12.86 -13.03
CA GLY A 246 11.35 -14.08 -12.82
C GLY A 246 10.72 -15.07 -11.86
N PHE A 247 11.39 -16.22 -11.68
CA PHE A 247 10.93 -17.32 -10.82
C PHE A 247 10.61 -16.84 -9.39
N ASN A 248 11.50 -16.07 -8.78
CA ASN A 248 11.37 -15.57 -7.41
C ASN A 248 10.10 -14.72 -7.19
N VAL A 249 9.69 -13.89 -8.16
CA VAL A 249 8.46 -13.07 -8.05
C VAL A 249 7.21 -13.94 -8.16
N ARG A 250 7.25 -15.01 -8.97
CA ARG A 250 6.15 -16.00 -9.06
C ARG A 250 6.05 -16.84 -7.79
N GLU A 251 7.19 -17.22 -7.23
CA GLU A 251 7.30 -17.92 -5.95
C GLU A 251 6.78 -17.06 -4.78
N LEU A 252 7.25 -15.82 -4.65
CA LEU A 252 6.73 -14.82 -3.70
C LEU A 252 5.19 -14.70 -3.77
N ARG A 253 4.65 -14.54 -4.98
CA ARG A 253 3.19 -14.44 -5.20
C ARG A 253 2.46 -15.71 -4.77
N ARG A 254 2.97 -16.89 -5.13
CA ARG A 254 2.33 -18.19 -4.87
C ARG A 254 2.47 -18.67 -3.43
N ASN A 255 3.63 -18.45 -2.80
CA ASN A 255 3.99 -19.04 -1.51
C ASN A 255 3.82 -18.08 -0.33
N PHE A 256 3.85 -16.76 -0.55
CA PHE A 256 3.74 -15.75 0.50
C PHE A 256 2.51 -14.84 0.31
N LEU A 257 2.42 -14.07 -0.77
CA LEU A 257 1.36 -13.07 -0.94
C LEU A 257 -0.04 -13.70 -1.09
N SER A 258 -0.13 -14.92 -1.59
CA SER A 258 -1.36 -15.74 -1.64
C SER A 258 -2.02 -15.98 -0.27
N LYS A 259 -1.29 -15.79 0.84
CA LYS A 259 -1.79 -15.91 2.21
C LYS A 259 -2.48 -14.63 2.71
N PHE A 260 -2.40 -13.53 1.95
CA PHE A 260 -2.96 -12.23 2.30
C PHE A 260 -4.19 -11.91 1.45
N THR A 261 -5.17 -11.28 2.08
CA THR A 261 -6.28 -10.64 1.37
C THR A 261 -5.90 -9.19 1.07
N THR A 262 -5.91 -8.77 -0.20
CA THR A 262 -5.92 -7.34 -0.54
C THR A 262 -7.25 -6.76 -0.05
N VAL A 263 -7.25 -6.10 1.12
CA VAL A 263 -8.48 -5.54 1.73
C VAL A 263 -8.89 -4.25 1.05
N TYR A 264 -7.91 -3.48 0.59
CA TYR A 264 -8.12 -2.23 -0.11
C TYR A 264 -7.21 -2.15 -1.35
N HIS A 265 -7.75 -1.66 -2.46
CA HIS A 265 -7.00 -1.37 -3.68
C HIS A 265 -7.58 -0.10 -4.32
N MET A 266 -6.73 0.88 -4.64
CA MET A 266 -7.10 1.99 -5.51
C MET A 266 -6.01 2.23 -6.56
N ARG A 267 -6.40 2.15 -7.84
CA ARG A 267 -5.53 2.42 -8.98
C ARG A 267 -6.28 3.21 -10.06
N PRO A 268 -6.01 4.51 -10.21
CA PRO A 268 -6.41 5.27 -11.39
C PRO A 268 -5.79 4.67 -12.66
N MET A 269 -6.55 4.64 -13.76
CA MET A 269 -6.16 4.07 -15.06
C MET A 269 -6.50 5.06 -16.19
N PRO A 270 -5.88 4.96 -17.38
CA PRO A 270 -6.19 5.86 -18.51
C PRO A 270 -7.66 5.81 -18.99
N PHE A 271 -8.38 4.73 -18.67
CA PHE A 271 -9.79 4.53 -19.02
C PHE A 271 -10.77 4.82 -17.86
N GLY A 272 -10.29 5.10 -16.65
CA GLY A 272 -11.12 5.09 -15.44
C GLY A 272 -10.34 4.73 -14.16
N ALA A 273 -10.80 3.72 -13.41
CA ALA A 273 -10.12 3.25 -12.20
C ALA A 273 -10.40 1.76 -11.90
N ILE A 274 -9.49 1.12 -11.17
CA ILE A 274 -9.69 -0.20 -10.54
C ILE A 274 -9.73 0.03 -9.03
N PHE A 275 -10.79 -0.43 -8.38
CA PHE A 275 -11.08 -0.16 -6.98
C PHE A 275 -11.48 -1.44 -6.22
N ARG A 276 -11.18 -1.46 -4.92
CA ARG A 276 -11.67 -2.45 -3.97
C ARG A 276 -11.64 -1.86 -2.56
N CYS A 277 -12.73 -2.01 -1.82
CA CYS A 277 -12.80 -1.67 -0.40
C CYS A 277 -13.56 -2.78 0.34
N TYR A 278 -12.90 -3.49 1.28
CA TYR A 278 -13.53 -4.54 2.09
C TYR A 278 -14.68 -3.95 2.94
N PRO A 279 -15.86 -4.59 3.04
CA PRO A 279 -16.20 -5.96 2.58
C PRO A 279 -16.64 -6.09 1.12
N GLY A 280 -16.69 -5.00 0.36
CA GLY A 280 -17.14 -4.97 -1.03
C GLY A 280 -16.27 -5.75 -2.02
N LEU A 281 -16.85 -5.95 -3.21
CA LEU A 281 -16.22 -6.61 -4.36
C LEU A 281 -15.12 -5.74 -4.99
N TRP A 282 -14.38 -6.32 -5.95
CA TRP A 282 -13.57 -5.53 -6.87
C TRP A 282 -14.48 -4.84 -7.88
N LYS A 283 -14.24 -3.55 -8.13
CA LYS A 283 -14.98 -2.73 -9.10
C LYS A 283 -14.03 -2.21 -10.16
N VAL A 284 -14.44 -2.30 -11.42
CA VAL A 284 -13.81 -1.56 -12.52
C VAL A 284 -14.73 -0.41 -12.89
N PHE A 285 -14.18 0.79 -12.84
CA PHE A 285 -14.83 2.04 -13.21
C PHE A 285 -14.32 2.50 -14.57
N SER A 286 -15.22 3.01 -15.40
CA SER A 286 -14.87 3.76 -16.61
C SER A 286 -15.05 5.25 -16.38
N ASP A 287 -14.25 6.08 -17.03
CA ASP A 287 -14.47 7.53 -17.12
C ASP A 287 -15.88 7.83 -17.64
N ASP A 288 -16.57 8.80 -17.02
CA ASP A 288 -17.82 9.33 -17.54
C ASP A 288 -17.54 10.30 -18.70
N LYS A 289 -18.11 10.01 -19.88
CA LYS A 289 -17.94 10.81 -21.10
C LYS A 289 -18.72 12.13 -21.04
N ASP A 290 -19.84 12.15 -20.32
CA ASP A 290 -20.80 13.27 -20.27
C ASP A 290 -20.60 14.16 -19.03
N ARG A 291 -20.06 13.61 -17.94
CA ARG A 291 -19.78 14.31 -16.67
C ARG A 291 -18.27 14.32 -16.36
N PRO A 292 -17.51 15.35 -16.79
CA PRO A 292 -16.07 15.43 -16.55
C PRO A 292 -15.68 15.29 -15.07
N ASN A 293 -14.70 14.42 -14.81
CA ASN A 293 -14.19 14.03 -13.48
C ASN A 293 -15.13 13.14 -12.64
N ARG A 294 -16.20 12.59 -13.22
CA ARG A 294 -16.95 11.48 -12.63
C ARG A 294 -16.59 10.14 -13.28
N TYR A 295 -16.99 9.06 -12.62
CA TYR A 295 -16.84 7.70 -13.09
C TYR A 295 -18.20 6.99 -13.17
N LEU A 296 -18.28 5.97 -14.00
CA LEU A 296 -19.41 5.05 -14.13
C LEU A 296 -18.96 3.64 -13.76
N LEU A 297 -19.79 2.88 -13.04
CA LEU A 297 -19.44 1.50 -12.66
C LEU A 297 -19.54 0.60 -13.89
N ALA A 298 -18.39 0.15 -14.41
CA ALA A 298 -18.36 -0.65 -15.64
C ALA A 298 -18.67 -2.13 -15.37
N LYS A 299 -18.12 -2.72 -14.29
CA LYS A 299 -18.37 -4.12 -13.87
C LYS A 299 -17.84 -4.40 -12.46
N GLU A 300 -18.47 -5.35 -11.76
CA GLU A 300 -17.97 -5.91 -10.49
C GLU A 300 -17.39 -7.32 -10.68
N TYR A 301 -16.38 -7.67 -9.86
CA TYR A 301 -15.65 -8.93 -9.90
C TYR A 301 -15.46 -9.49 -8.49
N ALA A 302 -15.65 -10.80 -8.31
CA ALA A 302 -15.41 -11.47 -7.04
C ALA A 302 -13.91 -11.60 -6.71
N GLY A 303 -13.09 -11.85 -7.74
CA GLY A 303 -11.64 -11.83 -7.68
C GLY A 303 -11.04 -10.52 -8.19
N ARG A 304 -9.73 -10.37 -8.07
CA ARG A 304 -8.99 -9.28 -8.74
C ARG A 304 -9.05 -9.50 -10.25
N PRO A 305 -9.59 -8.56 -11.05
CA PRO A 305 -9.54 -8.69 -12.50
C PRO A 305 -8.09 -8.70 -12.98
N ASP A 306 -7.79 -9.55 -13.96
CA ASP A 306 -6.51 -9.56 -14.67
C ASP A 306 -6.55 -8.64 -15.91
N THR A 307 -5.54 -8.73 -16.79
CA THR A 307 -5.45 -7.88 -17.97
C THR A 307 -6.56 -8.21 -18.98
N ASP A 308 -6.71 -9.50 -19.29
CA ASP A 308 -7.67 -10.04 -20.24
C ASP A 308 -9.11 -9.70 -19.79
N ASP A 309 -9.40 -9.84 -18.49
CA ASP A 309 -10.67 -9.43 -17.84
C ASP A 309 -11.02 -7.94 -18.04
N ILE A 310 -10.00 -7.09 -18.23
CA ILE A 310 -10.14 -5.63 -18.43
C ILE A 310 -10.23 -5.30 -19.92
N GLU A 311 -9.36 -5.86 -20.76
CA GLU A 311 -9.38 -5.67 -22.22
C GLU A 311 -10.75 -6.06 -22.79
N ILE A 312 -11.26 -7.24 -22.42
CA ILE A 312 -12.60 -7.71 -22.80
C ILE A 312 -13.72 -6.77 -22.32
N LEU A 313 -13.55 -6.04 -21.21
CA LEU A 313 -14.57 -5.10 -20.70
C LEU A 313 -14.64 -3.80 -21.51
N PHE A 314 -13.58 -3.42 -22.21
CA PHE A 314 -13.52 -2.18 -23.00
C PHE A 314 -13.67 -2.44 -24.50
N ASP A 315 -13.10 -3.50 -25.05
CA ASP A 315 -13.30 -3.90 -26.46
C ASP A 315 -14.80 -4.05 -26.79
N ASN A 316 -15.54 -4.75 -25.93
CA ASN A 316 -17.00 -4.94 -26.10
C ASN A 316 -17.82 -3.64 -25.99
N LYS A 317 -17.24 -2.50 -25.58
CA LYS A 317 -17.91 -1.19 -25.58
C LYS A 317 -17.71 -0.44 -26.89
N GLU A 318 -16.58 -0.60 -27.57
CA GLU A 318 -16.31 0.05 -28.86
C GLU A 318 -17.16 -0.57 -30.00
N ASP A 319 -17.35 -1.90 -29.97
CA ASP A 319 -18.31 -2.59 -30.86
C ASP A 319 -19.78 -2.20 -30.54
N ALA A 320 -20.13 -1.97 -29.27
CA ALA A 320 -21.50 -1.65 -28.86
C ALA A 320 -21.95 -0.22 -29.19
N GLU A 321 -21.02 0.75 -29.22
CA GLU A 321 -21.31 2.13 -29.67
C GLU A 321 -21.34 2.25 -31.22
N SER A 322 -20.90 1.23 -31.96
CA SER A 322 -20.81 1.26 -33.43
C SER A 322 -21.87 0.42 -34.16
N GLU A 323 -22.34 -0.72 -33.63
CA GLU A 323 -23.43 -1.51 -34.24
C GLU A 323 -24.86 -0.96 -33.92
N GLN A 324 -25.19 0.28 -34.36
CA GLN A 324 -26.61 0.71 -34.46
C GLN A 324 -27.31 0.03 -35.67
N GLY A 325 -27.30 -1.30 -35.71
CA GLY A 325 -28.01 -2.11 -36.68
C GLY A 325 -27.36 -3.46 -37.03
N GLN A 326 -28.05 -4.55 -36.71
CA GLN A 326 -27.90 -5.88 -37.32
C GLN A 326 -26.57 -6.65 -37.12
N SER A 327 -26.40 -7.36 -36.00
CA SER A 327 -26.41 -8.84 -36.00
C SER A 327 -26.18 -9.47 -34.60
N LEU A 328 -27.29 -9.78 -33.90
CA LEU A 328 -27.28 -10.65 -32.71
C LEU A 328 -27.81 -12.08 -33.00
N LEU A 329 -28.27 -12.37 -34.23
CA LEU A 329 -28.83 -13.68 -34.60
C LEU A 329 -27.90 -14.52 -35.48
N ASP A 330 -27.11 -13.93 -36.37
CA ASP A 330 -26.25 -14.70 -37.27
C ASP A 330 -25.03 -15.30 -36.53
N LYS A 331 -24.49 -14.56 -35.55
CA LYS A 331 -23.38 -15.02 -34.68
C LYS A 331 -23.72 -16.33 -33.93
N ALA A 332 -25.01 -16.63 -33.68
CA ALA A 332 -25.47 -17.89 -33.08
C ALA A 332 -25.51 -19.08 -34.07
N ALA A 333 -25.69 -18.84 -35.37
CA ALA A 333 -25.84 -19.89 -36.37
C ALA A 333 -24.53 -20.62 -36.72
N GLY A 334 -23.38 -19.95 -36.60
CA GLY A 334 -22.07 -20.51 -36.96
C GLY A 334 -21.59 -21.64 -36.03
N VAL A 335 -21.88 -21.54 -34.73
CA VAL A 335 -21.24 -22.37 -33.68
C VAL A 335 -21.63 -23.85 -33.77
N PHE A 336 -22.87 -24.16 -34.16
CA PHE A 336 -23.39 -25.53 -34.25
C PHE A 336 -22.83 -26.37 -35.43
N SER A 337 -22.05 -25.78 -36.34
CA SER A 337 -21.45 -26.48 -37.49
C SER A 337 -20.31 -27.46 -37.10
N SER A 338 -19.70 -27.29 -35.93
CA SER A 338 -18.46 -27.96 -35.52
C SER A 338 -18.64 -29.41 -35.04
N ILE A 339 -19.75 -29.69 -34.34
CA ILE A 339 -19.98 -30.98 -33.65
C ILE A 339 -20.16 -32.15 -34.63
N ASN A 340 -20.72 -31.89 -35.83
CA ASN A 340 -21.12 -32.93 -36.77
C ASN A 340 -19.95 -33.59 -37.56
N ARG A 341 -18.70 -33.32 -37.17
CA ARG A 341 -17.49 -33.90 -37.79
C ARG A 341 -16.83 -35.02 -36.98
N PHE A 342 -17.21 -35.22 -35.72
CA PHE A 342 -16.58 -36.21 -34.83
C PHE A 342 -17.29 -37.59 -34.80
N MET A 343 -18.53 -37.69 -35.31
CA MET A 343 -19.28 -38.96 -35.42
C MET A 343 -19.16 -39.58 -36.82
N LYS A 344 -17.93 -39.74 -37.32
CA LYS A 344 -17.67 -40.49 -38.57
C LYS A 344 -16.34 -41.26 -38.59
N SER A 345 -15.87 -41.68 -37.42
CA SER A 345 -14.68 -42.53 -37.25
C SER A 345 -14.89 -43.59 -36.15
N ILE A 346 -15.91 -44.43 -36.34
CA ILE A 346 -16.05 -45.80 -35.80
C ILE A 346 -16.50 -46.66 -36.98
#